data_AF-A0A536XQE4-F1
#
_entry.id   AF-A0A536XQE4-F1
#
_cell.length_a   1.000
_cell.length_b   1.000
_cell.length_c   1.000
_cell.angle_alpha   90.00
_cell.angle_beta   90.00
_cell.angle_gamma   90.00
#
_symmetry.space_group_name_H-M   'P 1'
#
loop_
_entity.id
_entity.type
_entity.pdbx_description
1 polymer ?
#
loop_
_entity_poly.entity_id
_entity_poly.type
_entity_poly.pdbx_seq_one_letter_code
_entity_poly.pdbx_strand_id
1 'polypeptide(L)'
;MWSYILKRLLLMIPTLFGILLITFIVIQFVPGGPVEQMVAQLQGRDMAGGEAGGRTAAAAGLGGYRGRQGVDAAKVEEIKKLYGFDKPAHERFVQMLGQFARFDLGRSFFHNKDVWQLIKEKLPVSISLGMWTFLLTYLISVPLGIAKAVRAGT
;
A
#
# COMPACT_ATOMS: atom_id res chain seq x y z
N MET A 1 -28.08 -16.27 -21.61
CA MET A 1 -27.24 -15.09 -21.32
C MET A 1 -27.21 -14.73 -19.83
N TRP A 2 -28.35 -14.40 -19.19
CA TRP A 2 -28.38 -13.96 -17.77
C TRP A 2 -27.85 -15.00 -16.76
N SER A 3 -28.21 -16.28 -16.93
CA SER A 3 -27.69 -17.38 -16.09
C SER A 3 -26.16 -17.56 -16.20
N TYR A 4 -25.59 -17.31 -17.39
CA TYR A 4 -24.13 -17.35 -17.58
C TYR A 4 -23.44 -16.18 -16.86
N ILE A 5 -24.00 -14.98 -16.97
CA ILE A 5 -23.47 -13.78 -16.29
C ILE A 5 -23.52 -13.96 -14.78
N LEU A 6 -24.65 -14.42 -14.23
CA LEU A 6 -24.81 -14.71 -12.80
C LEU A 6 -23.85 -15.80 -12.32
N LYS A 7 -23.69 -16.89 -13.06
CA LYS A 7 -22.74 -17.96 -12.71
C LYS A 7 -21.31 -17.43 -12.67
N ARG A 8 -20.95 -16.57 -13.62
CA ARG A 8 -19.63 -15.94 -13.68
C ARG A 8 -19.43 -14.92 -12.54
N LEU A 9 -20.46 -14.14 -12.22
CA LEU A 9 -20.45 -13.18 -11.11
C LEU A 9 -20.32 -13.88 -9.75
N LEU A 10 -21.05 -14.98 -9.57
CA LEU A 10 -21.00 -15.79 -8.37
C LEU A 10 -19.65 -16.48 -8.22
N LEU A 11 -19.05 -16.95 -9.33
CA LEU A 11 -17.68 -17.49 -9.35
C LEU A 11 -16.59 -16.45 -9.09
N MET A 12 -16.87 -15.15 -9.27
CA MET A 12 -15.91 -14.10 -8.91
C MET A 12 -15.71 -13.99 -7.39
N ILE A 13 -16.75 -14.26 -6.59
CA ILE A 13 -16.69 -14.11 -5.12
C ILE A 13 -15.63 -15.07 -4.52
N PRO A 14 -15.64 -16.38 -4.82
CA PRO A 14 -14.60 -17.30 -4.38
C PRO A 14 -13.20 -16.91 -4.85
N THR A 15 -13.05 -16.47 -6.11
CA THR A 15 -11.73 -16.10 -6.63
C THR A 15 -11.18 -14.85 -5.97
N LEU A 16 -12.03 -13.84 -5.74
CA LEU A 16 -11.64 -12.61 -5.05
C LEU A 16 -11.29 -12.91 -3.60
N PHE A 17 -12.10 -13.73 -2.91
CA PHE A 17 -11.80 -14.16 -1.56
C PHE A 17 -10.46 -14.91 -1.47
N GLY A 18 -10.20 -15.83 -2.41
CA GLY A 18 -8.93 -16.57 -2.47
C GLY A 18 -7.73 -15.66 -2.68
N ILE A 19 -7.81 -14.71 -3.62
CA ILE A 19 -6.75 -13.73 -3.86
C ILE A 19 -6.54 -12.85 -2.64
N LEU A 20 -7.61 -12.31 -2.04
CA LEU A 20 -7.53 -11.46 -0.84
C LEU A 20 -6.92 -12.23 0.35
N LEU A 21 -7.28 -13.50 0.53
CA LEU A 21 -6.72 -14.35 1.58
C LEU A 21 -5.22 -14.58 1.35
N ILE A 22 -4.82 -14.90 0.12
CA ILE A 22 -3.40 -15.05 -0.22
C ILE A 22 -2.65 -13.74 0.02
N THR A 23 -3.17 -12.60 -0.46
CA THR A 23 -2.55 -11.29 -0.23
C THR A 23 -2.46 -10.95 1.25
N PHE A 24 -3.51 -11.24 2.03
CA PHE A 24 -3.52 -11.02 3.48
C PHE A 24 -2.45 -11.85 4.18
N ILE A 25 -2.34 -13.13 3.83
CA ILE A 25 -1.30 -14.03 4.33
C ILE A 25 0.08 -13.45 3.98
N VAL A 26 0.32 -13.10 2.71
CA VAL A 26 1.60 -12.52 2.28
C VAL A 26 1.94 -11.28 3.11
N ILE A 27 1.00 -10.35 3.28
CA ILE A 27 1.23 -9.13 4.09
C ILE A 27 1.49 -9.47 5.57
N GLN A 28 0.83 -10.49 6.11
CA GLN A 28 1.02 -10.93 7.49
C GLN A 28 2.40 -11.57 7.73
N PHE A 29 2.99 -12.18 6.71
CA PHE A 29 4.31 -12.79 6.76
C PHE A 29 5.46 -11.82 6.42
N VAL A 30 5.19 -10.60 5.96
CA VAL A 30 6.22 -9.58 5.73
C VAL A 30 6.63 -8.96 7.08
N PRO A 31 7.84 -9.24 7.60
CA PRO A 31 8.31 -8.61 8.82
C PRO A 31 8.62 -7.13 8.57
N GLY A 32 8.22 -6.26 9.50
CA GLY A 32 8.38 -4.81 9.39
C GLY A 32 7.13 -4.11 8.87
N GLY A 33 6.00 -4.32 9.56
CA GLY A 33 4.75 -3.64 9.25
C GLY A 33 4.88 -2.11 9.31
N PRO A 34 3.88 -1.39 8.77
CA PRO A 34 3.92 0.06 8.70
C PRO A 34 4.05 0.73 10.09
N VAL A 35 3.57 0.05 11.14
CA VAL A 35 3.71 0.48 12.54
C VAL A 35 5.16 0.45 12.99
N GLU A 36 5.84 -0.68 12.76
CA GLU A 36 7.25 -0.85 13.12
C GLU A 36 8.13 0.15 12.37
N GLN A 37 7.82 0.44 11.10
CA GLN A 37 8.54 1.44 10.31
C GLN A 37 8.32 2.87 10.82
N MET A 38 7.10 3.23 11.22
CA MET A 38 6.82 4.54 11.82
C MET A 38 7.50 4.70 13.19
N VAL A 39 7.48 3.66 14.02
CA VAL A 39 8.17 3.66 15.32
C VAL A 39 9.69 3.75 15.12
N ALA A 40 10.25 3.02 14.16
CA ALA A 40 11.67 3.11 13.81
C ALA A 40 12.06 4.50 13.28
N GLN A 41 11.19 5.14 12.48
CA GLN A 41 11.43 6.50 11.99
C GLN A 41 11.36 7.55 13.10
N LEU A 42 10.44 7.41 14.06
CA LEU A 42 10.35 8.29 15.23
C LEU A 42 11.56 8.11 16.16
N GLN A 43 11.94 6.86 16.46
CA GLN A 43 13.12 6.55 17.26
C GLN A 43 14.42 7.05 16.60
N GLY A 44 14.55 6.95 15.27
CA GLY A 44 15.70 7.47 14.52
C GLY A 44 15.77 9.00 14.49
N ARG A 45 14.63 9.69 14.48
CA ARG A 45 14.57 11.16 14.51
C ARG A 45 14.91 11.74 15.88
N ASP A 46 14.57 11.05 16.96
CA ASP A 46 14.90 11.46 18.33
C ASP A 46 16.40 11.28 18.65
N MET A 47 17.07 10.30 18.02
CA MET A 47 18.52 10.09 18.16
C MET A 47 19.36 11.15 17.43
N ALA A 48 18.92 11.65 16.26
CA ALA A 48 19.68 12.61 15.46
C ALA A 48 19.63 14.06 16.00
N GLY A 49 18.69 14.38 16.89
CA GLY A 49 18.53 15.71 17.50
C GLY A 49 19.38 15.96 18.76
N GLY A 50 20.12 14.96 19.25
CA GLY A 50 20.74 14.97 20.58
C GLY A 50 22.13 15.60 20.71
N GLU A 51 22.85 15.85 19.61
CA GLU A 51 24.29 16.19 19.70
C GLU A 51 24.62 17.69 19.60
N ALA A 52 23.66 18.58 19.28
CA ALA A 52 23.95 20.01 19.11
C ALA A 52 23.87 20.86 20.40
N GLY A 53 23.37 20.31 21.52
CA GLY A 53 23.07 21.08 22.74
C GLY A 53 24.07 20.92 23.90
N GLY A 54 25.13 20.11 23.74
CA GLY A 54 25.93 19.57 24.85
C GLY A 54 26.96 20.49 25.51
N ARG A 55 26.92 21.83 25.33
CA ARG A 55 27.99 22.72 25.85
C ARG A 55 27.54 23.87 26.78
N THR A 56 26.25 24.06 27.06
CA THR A 56 25.77 25.24 27.82
C THR A 56 24.90 24.94 29.05
N ALA A 57 24.86 23.70 29.55
CA ALA A 57 23.96 23.29 30.63
C ALA A 57 24.64 22.93 31.97
N ALA A 58 25.85 23.44 32.26
CA ALA A 58 26.56 23.16 33.52
C ALA A 58 26.13 24.06 34.72
N ALA A 59 25.11 24.92 34.59
CA ALA A 59 24.86 25.99 35.57
C ALA A 59 23.45 26.08 36.17
N ALA A 60 22.53 25.13 35.96
CA ALA A 60 21.22 25.21 36.60
C ALA A 60 20.76 23.84 37.11
N GLY A 61 20.80 23.70 38.44
CA GLY A 61 20.27 22.54 39.14
C GLY A 61 18.73 22.44 39.07
N LEU A 62 18.26 21.27 39.52
CA LEU A 62 16.88 20.89 39.82
C LEU A 62 15.98 20.58 38.61
N GLY A 63 15.82 19.29 38.35
CA GLY A 63 14.77 18.74 37.48
C GLY A 63 15.33 17.68 36.54
N GLY A 64 15.15 16.40 36.90
CA GLY A 64 15.58 15.24 36.13
C GLY A 64 15.35 15.40 34.63
N TYR A 65 16.45 15.37 33.88
CA TYR A 65 16.50 15.57 32.45
C TYR A 65 15.51 14.64 31.72
N ARG A 66 14.63 15.31 30.98
CA ARG A 66 13.54 14.88 30.09
C ARG A 66 13.98 13.98 28.91
N GLY A 67 15.18 13.39 28.95
CA GLY A 67 15.80 12.62 27.86
C GLY A 67 15.52 11.11 27.89
N ARG A 68 14.61 10.65 28.76
CA ARG A 68 14.16 9.25 28.87
C ARG A 68 12.69 9.04 28.51
N GLN A 69 12.00 10.04 27.98
CA GLN A 69 10.73 9.81 27.28
C GLN A 69 11.06 9.21 25.92
N GLY A 70 11.53 7.96 25.93
CA GLY A 70 11.43 7.10 24.75
C GLY A 70 9.98 7.10 24.34
N VAL A 71 9.73 7.43 23.07
CA VAL A 71 8.45 7.40 22.34
C VAL A 71 7.27 7.23 23.28
N ASP A 72 6.68 8.36 23.69
CA ASP A 72 5.56 8.43 24.64
C ASP A 72 4.64 7.21 24.46
N ALA A 73 4.66 6.30 25.43
CA ALA A 73 4.03 4.99 25.29
C ALA A 73 2.55 5.12 24.92
N ALA A 74 1.92 6.22 25.34
CA ALA A 74 0.56 6.60 24.96
C ALA A 74 0.39 6.85 23.46
N LYS A 75 1.40 7.43 22.79
CA LYS A 75 1.41 7.69 21.35
C LYS A 75 1.69 6.42 20.55
N VAL A 76 2.53 5.53 21.07
CA VAL A 76 2.70 4.17 20.51
C VAL A 76 1.41 3.36 20.63
N GLU A 77 0.68 3.51 21.74
CA GLU A 77 -0.58 2.82 21.99
C GLU A 77 -1.74 3.41 21.17
N GLU A 78 -1.78 4.73 20.99
CA GLU A 78 -2.70 5.41 20.07
C GLU A 78 -2.47 4.99 18.62
N ILE A 79 -1.21 4.88 18.20
CA ILE A 79 -0.83 4.30 16.91
C ILE A 79 -1.31 2.84 16.85
N LYS A 80 -0.99 1.97 17.82
CA LYS A 80 -1.47 0.56 17.82
C LYS A 80 -3.00 0.44 17.72
N LYS A 81 -3.75 1.29 18.43
CA LYS A 81 -5.22 1.37 18.37
C LYS A 81 -5.75 1.82 17.02
N LEU A 82 -5.14 2.85 16.42
CA LEU A 82 -5.48 3.33 15.07
C LEU A 82 -5.17 2.27 13.99
N TYR A 83 -4.17 1.43 14.23
CA TYR A 83 -3.73 0.38 13.32
C TYR A 83 -4.50 -0.94 13.47
N GLY A 84 -5.29 -1.11 14.53
CA GLY A 84 -6.08 -2.33 14.77
C GLY A 84 -5.25 -3.60 14.91
N PHE A 85 -3.93 -3.45 15.15
CA PHE A 85 -3.01 -4.56 15.39
C PHE A 85 -3.19 -5.19 16.78
N ASP A 86 -4.04 -4.59 17.63
CA ASP A 86 -4.54 -5.21 18.87
C ASP A 86 -5.51 -6.38 18.62
N LYS A 87 -6.07 -6.49 17.40
CA LYS A 87 -7.11 -7.48 17.09
C LYS A 87 -6.53 -8.73 16.42
N PRO A 88 -7.05 -9.92 16.74
CA PRO A 88 -6.56 -11.16 16.17
C PRO A 88 -6.72 -11.18 14.64
N ALA A 89 -5.87 -11.93 13.95
CA ALA A 89 -5.73 -11.91 12.49
C ALA A 89 -7.07 -12.08 11.72
N HIS A 90 -7.98 -12.89 12.27
CA HIS A 90 -9.29 -13.13 11.67
C HIS A 90 -10.20 -11.88 11.71
N GLU A 91 -10.16 -11.08 12.78
CA GLU A 91 -10.94 -9.84 12.86
C GLU A 91 -10.46 -8.79 11.86
N ARG A 92 -9.14 -8.69 11.66
CA ARG A 92 -8.55 -7.81 10.64
C ARG A 92 -8.97 -8.22 9.24
N PHE A 93 -9.00 -9.53 8.95
CA PHE A 93 -9.46 -10.04 7.67
C PHE A 93 -10.95 -9.74 7.43
N VAL A 94 -11.81 -9.93 8.43
CA VAL A 94 -13.26 -9.62 8.32
C VAL A 94 -13.50 -8.11 8.15
N GLN A 95 -12.76 -7.26 8.87
CA GLN A 95 -12.83 -5.80 8.70
C GLN A 95 -12.37 -5.38 7.30
N MET A 96 -11.26 -5.94 6.81
CA MET A 96 -10.77 -5.70 5.45
C MET A 96 -11.82 -6.13 4.42
N LEU A 97 -12.43 -7.30 4.59
CA LEU A 97 -13.48 -7.80 3.69
C LEU A 97 -14.70 -6.86 3.68
N GLY A 98 -15.11 -6.34 4.83
CA GLY A 98 -16.21 -5.38 4.95
C GLY A 98 -15.90 -4.02 4.31
N GLN A 99 -14.67 -3.52 4.43
CA GLN A 99 -14.21 -2.30 3.76
C GLN A 99 -14.16 -2.49 2.25
N PHE A 100 -13.61 -3.61 1.78
CA PHE A 100 -13.53 -3.94 0.36
C PHE A 100 -14.91 -4.09 -0.29
N ALA A 101 -15.87 -4.70 0.42
CA ALA A 101 -17.25 -4.83 -0.03
C ALA A 101 -17.99 -3.47 -0.15
N ARG A 102 -17.55 -2.46 0.61
CA ARG A 102 -18.06 -1.07 0.53
C ARG A 102 -17.31 -0.23 -0.50
N PHE A 103 -16.40 -0.84 -1.28
CA PHE A 103 -15.47 -0.15 -2.18
C PHE A 103 -14.59 0.89 -1.49
N ASP A 104 -14.40 0.74 -0.17
CA ASP A 104 -13.47 1.56 0.59
C ASP A 104 -12.10 0.90 0.56
N LEU A 105 -11.27 1.36 -0.39
CA LEU A 105 -9.90 0.89 -0.59
C LEU A 105 -8.94 1.39 0.51
N GLY A 106 -9.43 2.20 1.45
CA GLY A 106 -8.64 2.78 2.53
C GLY A 106 -7.77 3.96 2.09
N ARG A 107 -6.96 4.42 3.04
CA ARG A 107 -6.00 5.52 2.83
C ARG A 107 -4.59 4.99 2.57
N SER A 108 -3.89 5.62 1.62
CA SER A 108 -2.50 5.34 1.34
C SER A 108 -1.62 5.90 2.46
N PHE A 109 -1.10 5.03 3.31
CA PHE A 109 -0.23 5.39 4.44
C PHE A 109 1.08 6.07 4.02
N PHE A 110 1.61 5.74 2.84
CA PHE A 110 2.85 6.35 2.32
C PHE A 110 2.64 7.75 1.73
N HIS A 111 1.41 8.07 1.31
CA HIS A 111 1.14 9.31 0.57
C HIS A 111 0.08 10.21 1.22
N ASN A 112 -0.49 9.86 2.38
CA ASN A 112 -1.56 10.60 3.06
C ASN A 112 -2.73 10.99 2.12
N LYS A 113 -3.01 10.15 1.13
CA LYS A 113 -4.07 10.36 0.12
C LYS A 113 -4.96 9.14 0.05
N ASP A 114 -6.22 9.34 -0.31
CA ASP A 114 -7.13 8.23 -0.56
C ASP A 114 -6.61 7.39 -1.74
N VAL A 115 -6.67 6.06 -1.65
CA VAL A 115 -6.17 5.18 -2.71
C VAL A 115 -6.89 5.46 -4.05
N TRP A 116 -8.16 5.88 -3.99
CA TRP A 116 -8.92 6.30 -5.17
C TRP A 116 -8.31 7.50 -5.90
N GLN A 117 -7.79 8.49 -5.15
CA GLN A 117 -7.09 9.64 -5.74
C GLN A 117 -5.79 9.17 -6.40
N LEU A 118 -5.06 8.28 -5.73
CA LEU A 118 -3.81 7.73 -6.27
C LEU A 118 -4.05 6.93 -7.56
N ILE A 119 -5.12 6.12 -7.61
CA ILE A 119 -5.53 5.40 -8.83
C ILE A 119 -5.81 6.39 -9.98
N LYS A 120 -6.55 7.46 -9.71
CA LYS A 120 -6.82 8.52 -10.71
C LYS A 120 -5.56 9.24 -11.15
N GLU A 121 -4.61 9.48 -10.26
CA GLU A 121 -3.33 10.10 -10.61
C GLU A 121 -2.46 9.20 -11.50
N LYS A 122 -2.52 7.87 -11.31
CA LYS A 122 -1.69 6.91 -12.07
C LYS A 122 -2.36 6.38 -13.34
N LEU A 123 -3.69 6.43 -13.42
CA LEU A 123 -4.47 5.99 -14.59
C LEU A 123 -4.00 6.63 -15.92
N PRO A 124 -3.84 7.96 -16.03
CA PRO A 124 -3.43 8.61 -17.28
C PRO A 124 -2.07 8.14 -17.78
N VAL A 125 -1.13 7.85 -16.86
CA VAL A 125 0.21 7.38 -17.19
C VAL A 125 0.16 5.97 -17.78
N SER A 126 -0.61 5.07 -17.15
CA SER A 126 -0.76 3.71 -17.67
C SER A 126 -1.48 3.68 -19.01
N ILE A 127 -2.53 4.50 -19.18
CA ILE A 127 -3.28 4.61 -20.43
C ILE A 127 -2.39 5.15 -21.54
N SER A 128 -1.61 6.21 -21.29
CA SER A 128 -0.75 6.79 -22.33
C SER A 128 0.32 5.81 -22.78
N LEU A 129 1.01 5.15 -21.85
CA LEU A 129 1.99 4.10 -22.16
C LEU A 129 1.37 2.95 -22.96
N GLY A 130 0.24 2.42 -22.47
CA GLY A 130 -0.46 1.32 -23.14
C GLY A 130 -0.95 1.71 -24.53
N MET A 131 -1.44 2.93 -24.71
CA MET A 131 -1.89 3.44 -26.00
C MET A 131 -0.73 3.59 -26.98
N TRP A 132 0.41 4.11 -26.56
CA TRP A 132 1.62 4.18 -27.40
C TRP A 132 2.16 2.80 -27.76
N THR A 133 2.22 1.87 -26.80
CA THR A 133 2.62 0.49 -27.07
C THR A 133 1.68 -0.15 -28.08
N PHE A 134 0.37 -0.04 -27.87
CA PHE A 134 -0.63 -0.58 -28.79
C PHE A 134 -0.49 -0.01 -30.21
N LEU A 135 -0.36 1.31 -30.33
CA LEU A 135 -0.22 1.97 -31.63
C LEU A 135 1.04 1.53 -32.35
N LEU A 136 2.19 1.52 -31.67
CA LEU A 136 3.46 1.10 -32.27
C LEU A 136 3.43 -0.38 -32.66
N THR A 137 2.92 -1.25 -31.78
CA THR A 137 2.79 -2.68 -32.07
C THR A 137 1.90 -2.91 -33.28
N TYR A 138 0.75 -2.23 -33.39
CA TYR A 138 -0.14 -2.39 -34.53
C TYR A 138 0.46 -1.81 -35.82
N LEU A 139 1.03 -0.60 -35.75
CA LEU A 139 1.65 0.08 -36.89
C LEU A 139 2.84 -0.71 -37.47
N ILE A 140 3.58 -1.45 -36.65
CA ILE A 140 4.75 -2.22 -37.11
C ILE A 140 4.36 -3.65 -37.45
N SER A 141 3.63 -4.33 -36.56
CA SER A 141 3.34 -5.76 -36.72
C SER A 141 2.33 -6.03 -37.83
N VAL A 142 1.35 -5.15 -38.05
CA VAL A 142 0.33 -5.36 -39.07
C VAL A 142 0.93 -5.24 -40.49
N PRO A 143 1.69 -4.18 -40.85
CA PRO A 143 2.31 -4.10 -42.17
C PRO A 143 3.35 -5.19 -42.40
N LEU A 144 4.17 -5.52 -41.40
CA LEU A 144 5.13 -6.63 -41.52
C LEU A 144 4.42 -7.97 -41.70
N GLY A 145 3.33 -8.21 -40.96
CA GLY A 145 2.50 -9.39 -41.10
C GLY A 145 1.88 -9.51 -42.49
N ILE A 146 1.30 -8.41 -43.00
CA ILE A 146 0.72 -8.36 -44.34
C ILE A 146 1.79 -8.56 -45.42
N ALA A 147 2.92 -7.83 -45.34
CA ALA A 147 4.00 -7.93 -46.31
C ALA A 147 4.57 -9.35 -46.38
N LYS A 148 4.73 -10.02 -45.22
CA LYS A 148 5.14 -11.42 -45.16
C LYS A 148 4.08 -12.35 -45.76
N ALA A 149 2.80 -12.17 -45.43
CA ALA A 149 1.73 -13.01 -45.94
C ALA A 149 1.60 -12.93 -47.47
N VAL A 150 1.76 -11.73 -48.04
CA VAL A 150 1.70 -11.51 -49.49
C VAL A 150 2.92 -12.11 -50.20
N ARG A 151 4.14 -11.93 -49.67
CA ARG A 151 5.37 -12.47 -50.29
C ARG A 151 5.53 -13.99 -50.14
N ALA A 152 4.99 -14.59 -49.08
CA ALA A 152 5.07 -16.03 -48.85
C ALA A 152 3.98 -16.83 -49.57
N GLY A 153 2.95 -16.17 -50.10
CA GLY A 153 1.87 -16.77 -50.89
C GLY A 153 2.13 -16.82 -52.41
N THR A 154 3.29 -16.31 -52.85
CA THR A 154 3.85 -16.46 -54.22
C THR A 154 5.11 -17.31 -54.14
#